data_AF-A0A291W3I0-F1
#
_entry.id   AF-A0A291W3I0-F1
#
_cell.length_a   1.000
_cell.length_b   1.000
_cell.length_c   1.000
_cell.angle_alpha   90.00
_cell.angle_beta   90.00
_cell.angle_gamma   90.00
#
_symmetry.space_group_name_H-M   'P 1'
#
loop_
_entity.id
_entity.type
_entity.pdbx_description
1 polymer ?
#
loop_
_entity_poly.entity_id
_entity_poly.type
_entity_poly.pdbx_seq_one_letter_code
_entity_poly.pdbx_strand_id
1 'polypeptide(L)'
;MDKQRFGQILGRARQRTDAADYPELPELRHKAGLPAERGSGPGGRRLHCLSQVEVSLLLGFDAAQDNYARLERGLIANPSDELLRQVATVLRLQEHQWHDLYIAAHGHKAPRPLQAVISLAVQGNWSWAIEGQRHAAYLSDGAWNVLAYNSAAEALFNPMPKNMMRWMLSLAPEQRSRAAMPDWAESWGPVALSQLRTALAERSEACGTLQQIEREVLAEPELRAMYNSFLDSYIHPDGTRRLMVHGTLREKGVMDAVASTPMGAPHYRVLIMKWTPLA
;
A
#
# COMPACT_ATOMS: atom_id res chain seq x y z
N MET A 1 -6.45 2.22 22.47
CA MET A 1 -7.06 3.40 21.84
C MET A 1 -6.68 4.67 22.58
N ASP A 2 -5.91 5.55 21.93
CA ASP A 2 -5.63 6.92 22.38
C ASP A 2 -6.80 7.82 21.97
N LYS A 3 -7.74 8.03 22.90
CA LYS A 3 -8.99 8.75 22.65
C LYS A 3 -8.77 10.21 22.25
N GLN A 4 -7.77 10.86 22.85
CA GLN A 4 -7.49 12.27 22.60
C GLN A 4 -6.93 12.46 21.19
N ARG A 5 -5.93 11.66 20.80
CA ARG A 5 -5.37 11.71 19.45
C ARG A 5 -6.40 11.30 18.40
N PHE A 6 -7.19 10.26 18.67
CA PHE A 6 -8.25 9.79 17.77
C PHE A 6 -9.27 10.89 17.46
N GLY A 7 -9.82 11.54 18.50
CA GLY A 7 -10.79 12.61 18.32
C GLY A 7 -10.23 13.86 17.65
N GLN A 8 -8.96 14.20 17.91
CA GLN A 8 -8.30 15.32 17.24
C GLN A 8 -8.13 15.07 15.73
N ILE A 9 -7.77 13.86 15.32
CA ILE A 9 -7.62 13.50 13.90
C ILE A 9 -8.96 13.64 13.18
N LEU A 10 -10.01 13.02 13.72
CA LEU A 10 -11.35 13.07 13.12
C LEU A 10 -11.94 14.48 13.13
N GLY A 11 -11.82 15.21 14.24
CA GLY A 11 -12.32 16.57 14.35
C GLY A 11 -11.66 17.53 13.36
N ARG A 12 -10.33 17.47 13.21
CA ARG A 12 -9.60 18.27 12.21
C ARG A 12 -9.97 17.87 10.79
N ALA A 13 -10.08 16.57 10.51
CA ALA A 13 -10.46 16.08 9.20
C ALA A 13 -11.87 16.54 8.81
N ARG A 14 -12.82 16.51 9.74
CA ARG A 14 -14.17 17.03 9.54
C ARG A 14 -14.21 18.53 9.31
N GLN A 15 -13.42 19.30 10.03
CA GLN A 15 -13.37 20.76 9.89
C GLN A 15 -12.78 21.23 8.55
N ARG A 16 -11.97 20.42 7.89
CA ARG A 16 -11.41 20.75 6.56
C ARG A 16 -12.23 20.22 5.37
N THR A 17 -13.08 19.21 5.59
CA THR A 17 -13.88 18.61 4.51
C THR A 17 -15.08 19.48 4.21
N ASP A 18 -15.15 20.00 2.99
CA ASP A 18 -16.25 20.84 2.54
C ASP A 18 -17.51 19.98 2.31
N ALA A 19 -18.66 20.45 2.78
CA ALA A 19 -19.94 19.82 2.54
C ALA A 19 -20.34 19.88 1.04
N ALA A 20 -19.83 20.86 0.28
CA ALA A 20 -20.06 20.98 -1.16
C ALA A 20 -19.44 19.84 -1.97
N ASP A 21 -18.49 19.10 -1.39
CA ASP A 21 -17.86 17.92 -1.99
C ASP A 21 -18.82 16.71 -2.11
N TYR A 22 -20.01 16.78 -1.50
CA TYR A 22 -20.99 15.70 -1.39
C TYR A 22 -22.34 16.12 -2.02
N PRO A 23 -22.55 15.91 -3.33
CA PRO A 23 -23.78 16.30 -4.02
C PRO A 23 -25.05 15.63 -3.50
N GLU A 24 -24.93 14.46 -2.86
CA GLU A 24 -26.03 13.71 -2.23
C GLU A 24 -26.50 14.32 -0.89
N LEU A 25 -25.68 15.19 -0.29
CA LEU A 25 -25.92 15.67 1.07
C LEU A 25 -27.23 16.49 1.23
N PRO A 26 -27.66 17.34 0.29
CA PRO A 26 -28.96 18.03 0.39
C PRO A 26 -30.15 17.06 0.47
N GLU A 27 -30.13 15.97 -0.29
CA GLU A 27 -31.18 14.95 -0.25
C GLU A 27 -31.17 14.19 1.08
N LEU A 28 -29.99 13.83 1.58
CA LEU A 28 -29.83 13.16 2.87
C LEU A 28 -30.33 14.05 4.02
N ARG A 29 -30.02 15.36 3.99
CA ARG A 29 -30.54 16.35 4.96
C ARG A 29 -32.06 16.40 4.92
N HIS A 30 -32.65 16.51 3.73
CA HIS A 30 -34.10 16.57 3.57
C HIS A 30 -34.79 15.30 4.12
N LYS A 31 -34.27 14.10 3.80
CA LYS A 31 -34.79 12.82 4.33
C LYS A 31 -34.73 12.75 5.86
N ALA A 32 -33.74 13.41 6.47
CA ALA A 32 -33.58 13.50 7.92
C ALA A 32 -34.36 14.64 8.58
N GLY A 33 -35.16 15.41 7.82
CA GLY A 33 -35.89 16.57 8.34
C GLY A 33 -35.00 17.77 8.67
N LEU A 34 -33.79 17.84 8.11
CA LEU A 34 -32.83 18.92 8.29
C LEU A 34 -32.90 19.95 7.15
N PRO A 35 -32.54 21.23 7.40
CA PRO A 35 -32.45 22.24 6.35
C PRO A 35 -31.47 21.82 5.25
N ALA A 36 -31.79 22.14 3.99
CA ALA A 36 -30.95 21.80 2.83
C ALA A 36 -29.54 22.40 2.89
N GLU A 37 -29.39 23.57 3.53
CA GLU A 37 -28.12 24.26 3.76
C GLU A 37 -27.99 24.66 5.24
N ARG A 38 -26.79 24.52 5.81
CA ARG A 38 -26.50 24.97 7.18
C ARG A 38 -26.21 26.47 7.20
N GLY A 39 -26.94 27.17 8.06
CA GLY A 39 -26.80 28.61 8.25
C GLY A 39 -27.73 29.46 7.37
N SER A 40 -28.71 28.89 6.70
CA SER A 40 -29.64 29.61 5.80
C SER A 40 -30.76 30.39 6.51
N GLY A 41 -30.63 30.64 7.82
CA GLY A 41 -31.52 31.52 8.58
C GLY A 41 -31.02 32.97 8.62
N PRO A 42 -31.88 33.95 8.96
CA PRO A 42 -31.47 35.35 9.09
C PRO A 42 -30.34 35.48 10.12
N GLY A 43 -29.15 35.92 9.67
CA GLY A 43 -27.96 36.08 10.51
C GLY A 43 -27.05 34.84 10.65
N GLY A 44 -27.35 33.73 9.98
CA GLY A 44 -26.51 32.52 10.00
C GLY A 44 -25.24 32.66 9.16
N ARG A 45 -24.07 32.39 9.76
CA ARG A 45 -22.82 32.23 9.00
C ARG A 45 -22.84 30.85 8.33
N ARG A 46 -22.69 30.82 7.00
CA ARG A 46 -22.53 29.57 6.24
C ARG A 46 -21.32 28.80 6.76
N LEU A 47 -21.56 27.57 7.20
CA LEU A 47 -20.52 26.64 7.62
C LEU A 47 -20.26 25.65 6.50
N HIS A 48 -19.10 25.79 5.87
CA HIS A 48 -18.69 24.94 4.76
C HIS A 48 -18.27 23.54 5.22
N CYS A 49 -17.72 23.39 6.43
CA CYS A 49 -17.22 22.10 6.91
C CYS A 49 -18.31 21.15 7.39
N LEU A 50 -18.20 19.84 7.15
CA LEU A 50 -19.17 18.83 7.59
C LEU A 50 -19.54 18.91 9.10
N SER A 51 -20.82 18.73 9.43
CA SER A 51 -21.27 18.55 10.82
C SER A 51 -21.16 17.08 11.26
N GLN A 52 -21.19 16.80 12.57
CA GLN A 52 -21.21 15.41 13.07
C GLN A 52 -22.42 14.63 12.54
N VAL A 53 -23.59 15.28 12.45
CA VAL A 53 -24.82 14.69 11.94
C VAL A 53 -24.71 14.38 10.45
N GLU A 54 -24.06 15.26 9.67
CA GLU A 54 -23.86 15.03 8.24
C GLU A 54 -22.89 13.90 7.96
N VAL A 55 -21.84 13.76 8.78
CA VAL A 55 -20.96 12.60 8.68
C VAL A 55 -21.74 11.33 9.01
N SER A 56 -22.61 11.32 10.04
CA SER A 56 -23.50 10.17 10.31
C SER A 56 -24.36 9.84 9.09
N LEU A 57 -24.98 10.83 8.45
CA LEU A 57 -25.81 10.63 7.25
C LEU A 57 -25.02 10.05 6.06
N LEU A 58 -23.81 10.57 5.81
CA LEU A 58 -22.92 10.08 4.75
C LEU A 58 -22.41 8.65 5.02
N LEU A 59 -22.38 8.23 6.28
CA LEU A 59 -22.09 6.84 6.68
C LEU A 59 -23.33 5.94 6.61
N GLY A 60 -24.49 6.47 6.21
CA GLY A 60 -25.76 5.72 6.17
C GLY A 60 -26.37 5.48 7.55
N PHE A 61 -25.90 6.17 8.60
CA PHE A 61 -26.51 6.13 9.92
C PHE A 61 -27.68 7.10 10.01
N ASP A 62 -28.60 6.79 10.93
CA ASP A 62 -29.69 7.68 11.30
C ASP A 62 -29.14 8.96 11.96
N ALA A 63 -29.63 10.12 11.53
CA ALA A 63 -29.27 11.42 12.08
C ALA A 63 -29.58 11.56 13.57
N ALA A 64 -30.58 10.84 14.09
CA ALA A 64 -30.94 10.84 15.50
C ALA A 64 -29.96 10.04 16.37
N GLN A 65 -29.15 9.16 15.77
CA GLN A 65 -28.16 8.39 16.49
C GLN A 65 -26.83 9.14 16.49
N ASP A 66 -26.32 9.45 17.68
CA ASP A 66 -25.06 10.17 17.88
C ASP A 66 -23.82 9.29 17.59
N ASN A 67 -23.95 8.30 16.69
CA ASN A 67 -22.95 7.27 16.39
C ASN A 67 -21.59 7.87 16.00
N TYR A 68 -21.57 8.80 15.04
CA TYR A 68 -20.32 9.48 14.67
C TYR A 68 -19.80 10.37 15.82
N ALA A 69 -20.67 11.07 16.55
CA ALA A 69 -20.24 11.90 17.68
C ALA A 69 -19.65 11.07 18.83
N ARG A 70 -20.16 9.85 19.07
CA ARG A 70 -19.59 8.88 19.99
C ARG A 70 -18.25 8.34 19.47
N LEU A 71 -18.16 8.06 18.17
CA LEU A 71 -16.91 7.66 17.54
C LEU A 71 -15.84 8.77 17.69
N GLU A 72 -16.13 10.00 17.27
CA GLU A 72 -15.22 11.15 17.33
C GLU A 72 -14.76 11.44 18.77
N ARG A 73 -15.59 11.18 19.79
CA ARG A 73 -15.22 11.28 21.21
C ARG A 73 -14.42 10.07 21.76
N GLY A 74 -14.19 9.04 20.95
CA GLY A 74 -13.54 7.80 21.37
C GLY A 74 -14.38 6.99 22.37
N LEU A 75 -15.71 7.07 22.27
CA LEU A 75 -16.67 6.33 23.11
C LEU A 75 -17.08 4.98 22.51
N ILE A 76 -16.75 4.73 21.24
CA ILE A 76 -16.87 3.41 20.62
C ILE A 76 -15.58 2.66 20.87
N ALA A 77 -15.62 1.62 21.72
CA ALA A 77 -14.47 0.78 21.97
C ALA A 77 -14.22 -0.13 20.76
N ASN A 78 -12.97 -0.18 20.29
CA ASN A 78 -12.52 -1.01 19.17
C ASN A 78 -13.44 -0.90 17.93
N PRO A 79 -13.51 0.29 17.28
CA PRO A 79 -14.30 0.46 16.06
C PRO A 79 -13.85 -0.53 14.98
N SER A 80 -14.79 -1.02 14.15
CA SER A 80 -14.44 -1.95 13.08
C SER A 80 -13.60 -1.28 11.99
N ASP A 81 -12.76 -2.07 11.32
CA ASP A 81 -11.95 -1.62 10.18
C ASP A 81 -12.79 -0.97 9.09
N GLU A 82 -13.96 -1.56 8.82
CA GLU A 82 -14.90 -1.06 7.82
C GLU A 82 -15.45 0.32 8.21
N LEU A 83 -15.86 0.50 9.46
CA LEU A 83 -16.33 1.80 9.96
C LEU A 83 -15.23 2.86 9.87
N LEU A 84 -14.01 2.54 10.30
CA LEU A 84 -12.88 3.46 10.21
C LEU A 84 -12.58 3.83 8.76
N ARG A 85 -12.62 2.87 7.84
CA ARG A 85 -12.39 3.11 6.41
C ARG A 85 -13.48 3.98 5.78
N GLN A 86 -14.74 3.74 6.09
CA GLN A 86 -15.85 4.56 5.63
C GLN A 86 -15.72 6.00 6.13
N VAL A 87 -15.43 6.18 7.43
CA VAL A 87 -15.19 7.50 8.03
C VAL A 87 -14.00 8.19 7.38
N ALA A 88 -12.89 7.47 7.20
CA ALA A 88 -11.70 8.00 6.57
C ALA A 88 -11.96 8.43 5.11
N THR A 89 -12.84 7.72 4.40
CA THR A 89 -13.26 8.03 3.03
C THR A 89 -14.17 9.28 2.99
N VAL A 90 -15.18 9.33 3.85
CA VAL A 90 -16.09 10.49 4.01
C VAL A 90 -15.35 11.74 4.47
N LEU A 91 -14.28 11.59 5.24
CA LEU A 91 -13.46 12.72 5.69
C LEU A 91 -12.24 12.99 4.79
N ARG A 92 -12.16 12.29 3.65
CA ARG A 92 -11.09 12.42 2.64
C ARG A 92 -9.71 12.42 3.28
N LEU A 93 -9.46 11.45 4.16
CA LEU A 93 -8.15 11.31 4.81
C LEU A 93 -7.07 11.04 3.77
N GLN A 94 -5.91 11.62 3.98
CA GLN A 94 -4.70 11.24 3.25
C GLN A 94 -4.13 9.97 3.87
N GLU A 95 -3.31 9.24 3.12
CA GLU A 95 -2.77 7.94 3.53
C GLU A 95 -2.03 7.99 4.89
N HIS A 96 -1.27 9.05 5.15
CA HIS A 96 -0.61 9.24 6.44
C HIS A 96 -1.60 9.45 7.60
N GLN A 97 -2.73 10.14 7.35
CA GLN A 97 -3.75 10.41 8.36
C GLN A 97 -4.60 9.18 8.65
N TRP A 98 -4.85 8.37 7.62
CA TRP A 98 -5.45 7.04 7.77
C TRP A 98 -4.63 6.17 8.72
N HIS A 99 -3.31 6.18 8.52
CA HIS A 99 -2.40 5.44 9.38
C HIS A 99 -2.36 5.96 10.81
N ASP A 100 -2.30 7.28 10.98
CA ASP A 100 -2.35 7.92 12.30
C ASP A 100 -3.67 7.62 13.03
N LEU A 101 -4.79 7.60 12.30
CA LEU A 101 -6.10 7.23 12.84
C LEU A 101 -6.09 5.78 13.35
N TYR A 102 -5.50 4.87 12.58
CA TYR A 102 -5.39 3.46 12.92
C TYR A 102 -4.50 3.22 14.15
N ILE A 103 -3.36 3.92 14.23
CA ILE A 103 -2.48 3.88 15.40
C ILE A 103 -3.23 4.39 16.63
N ALA A 104 -3.99 5.49 16.49
CA ALA A 104 -4.78 6.01 17.60
C ALA A 104 -5.90 5.04 18.03
N ALA A 105 -6.55 4.35 17.08
CA ALA A 105 -7.60 3.37 17.36
C ALA A 105 -7.06 2.07 17.98
N HIS A 106 -6.18 1.38 17.26
CA HIS A 106 -5.77 -0.01 17.51
C HIS A 106 -4.34 -0.14 18.06
N GLY A 107 -3.56 0.94 18.08
CA GLY A 107 -2.17 0.92 18.56
C GLY A 107 -1.16 0.40 17.54
N HIS A 108 -1.59 0.14 16.30
CA HIS A 108 -0.71 -0.28 15.22
C HIS A 108 -1.08 0.39 13.90
N LYS A 109 -0.15 0.29 12.95
CA LYS A 109 -0.26 0.75 11.57
C LYS A 109 -1.45 0.09 10.86
N ALA A 110 -2.16 0.85 10.01
CA ALA A 110 -3.24 0.28 9.21
C ALA A 110 -2.72 -0.85 8.30
N PRO A 111 -3.39 -2.01 8.25
CA PRO A 111 -2.92 -3.15 7.46
C PRO A 111 -3.09 -2.94 5.95
N ARG A 112 -4.02 -2.08 5.54
CA ARG A 112 -4.36 -1.81 4.13
C ARG A 112 -4.46 -0.31 3.87
N PRO A 113 -4.08 0.19 2.68
CA PRO A 113 -4.21 1.60 2.33
C PRO A 113 -5.64 2.09 2.34
N LEU A 114 -5.84 3.41 2.50
CA LEU A 114 -7.18 3.99 2.38
C LEU A 114 -7.66 3.99 0.93
N GLN A 115 -6.80 4.42 0.00
CA GLN A 115 -7.08 4.45 -1.44
C GLN A 115 -6.05 3.62 -2.22
N ALA A 116 -6.48 3.04 -3.33
CA ALA A 116 -5.55 2.44 -4.29
C ALA A 116 -4.75 3.56 -4.95
N VAL A 117 -3.47 3.68 -4.63
CA VAL A 117 -2.59 4.67 -5.24
C VAL A 117 -2.39 4.34 -6.72
N ILE A 118 -2.68 5.31 -7.61
CA ILE A 118 -2.52 5.16 -9.06
C ILE A 118 -1.03 5.06 -9.41
N SER A 119 -0.62 3.95 -10.02
CA SER A 119 0.77 3.64 -10.36
C SER A 119 1.48 4.73 -11.14
N LEU A 120 0.77 5.40 -12.07
CA LEU A 120 1.32 6.45 -12.92
C LEU A 120 1.75 7.71 -12.14
N ALA A 121 1.00 8.10 -11.10
CA ALA A 121 1.33 9.29 -10.31
C ALA A 121 2.59 9.05 -9.45
N VAL A 122 2.72 7.84 -8.88
CA VAL A 122 3.91 7.46 -8.10
C VAL A 122 5.13 7.35 -9.01
N GLN A 123 4.95 6.74 -10.19
CA GLN A 123 6.00 6.64 -11.19
C GLN A 123 6.54 8.02 -11.55
N GLY A 124 5.68 8.98 -11.94
CA GLY A 124 6.11 10.33 -12.30
C GLY A 124 6.86 11.06 -11.17
N ASN A 125 6.43 10.91 -9.92
CA ASN A 125 7.07 11.55 -8.77
C ASN A 125 8.45 10.94 -8.42
N TRP A 126 8.68 9.67 -8.75
CA TRP A 126 9.91 8.95 -8.44
C TRP A 126 10.86 8.77 -9.64
N SER A 127 10.43 9.06 -10.87
CA SER A 127 11.25 8.89 -12.08
C SER A 127 12.61 9.58 -11.98
N TRP A 128 12.65 10.85 -11.58
CA TRP A 128 13.91 11.60 -11.45
C TRP A 128 14.83 11.03 -10.36
N ALA A 129 14.25 10.50 -9.28
CA ALA A 129 15.00 9.93 -8.16
C ALA A 129 15.62 8.58 -8.50
N ILE A 130 14.90 7.76 -9.28
CA ILE A 130 15.40 6.49 -9.83
C ILE A 130 16.50 6.75 -10.87
N GLU A 131 16.25 7.66 -11.82
CA GLU A 131 17.22 7.98 -12.88
C GLU A 131 18.51 8.58 -12.33
N GLY A 132 18.43 9.37 -11.24
CA GLY A 132 19.59 9.95 -10.58
C GLY A 132 20.49 8.97 -9.83
N GLN A 133 20.10 7.70 -9.67
CA GLN A 133 20.94 6.71 -8.99
C GLN A 133 22.08 6.22 -9.87
N ARG A 134 23.29 6.17 -9.30
CA ARG A 134 24.47 5.54 -9.95
C ARG A 134 24.34 4.02 -10.03
N HIS A 135 23.73 3.41 -9.02
CA HIS A 135 23.54 1.96 -8.92
C HIS A 135 22.22 1.54 -9.57
N ALA A 136 22.06 0.23 -9.83
CA ALA A 136 20.81 -0.29 -10.40
C ALA A 136 19.64 0.07 -9.48
N ALA A 137 18.65 0.77 -10.01
CA ALA A 137 17.52 1.23 -9.23
C ALA A 137 16.21 0.96 -9.97
N TYR A 138 15.19 0.54 -9.22
CA TYR A 138 13.84 0.40 -9.76
C TYR A 138 12.75 0.69 -8.73
N LEU A 139 11.58 1.05 -9.23
CA LEU A 139 10.33 1.20 -8.52
C LEU A 139 9.39 0.06 -8.93
N SER A 140 8.79 -0.63 -7.96
CA SER A 140 7.72 -1.58 -8.21
C SER A 140 6.49 -1.32 -7.35
N ASP A 141 5.31 -1.71 -7.83
CA ASP A 141 4.08 -1.67 -7.03
C ASP A 141 4.01 -2.81 -5.98
N GLY A 142 2.90 -2.87 -5.25
CA GLY A 142 2.68 -3.91 -4.24
C GLY A 142 2.49 -5.32 -4.80
N ALA A 143 2.25 -5.47 -6.10
CA ALA A 143 2.23 -6.73 -6.83
C ALA A 143 3.59 -7.06 -7.50
N TRP A 144 4.64 -6.31 -7.17
CA TRP A 144 5.98 -6.40 -7.77
C TRP A 144 6.03 -6.11 -9.27
N ASN A 145 5.02 -5.45 -9.85
CA ASN A 145 5.13 -4.95 -11.22
C ASN A 145 6.14 -3.82 -11.25
N VAL A 146 7.11 -3.89 -12.15
CA VAL A 146 8.14 -2.86 -12.31
C VAL A 146 7.50 -1.68 -13.06
N LEU A 147 7.58 -0.49 -12.46
CA LEU A 147 6.97 0.73 -12.97
C LEU A 147 7.99 1.70 -13.55
N ALA A 148 9.17 1.77 -12.94
CA ALA A 148 10.29 2.56 -13.43
C ALA A 148 11.61 1.88 -13.04
N TYR A 149 12.64 2.08 -13.84
CA TYR A 149 13.98 1.58 -13.58
C TYR A 149 14.98 2.43 -14.35
N ASN A 150 16.23 2.48 -13.90
CA ASN A 150 17.30 3.19 -14.59
C ASN A 150 18.11 2.27 -15.53
N SER A 151 18.98 2.88 -16.33
CA SER A 151 19.86 2.16 -17.27
C SER A 151 20.76 1.11 -16.59
N ALA A 152 21.22 1.36 -15.37
CA ALA A 152 22.01 0.42 -14.60
C ALA A 152 21.21 -0.85 -14.21
N ALA A 153 19.91 -0.71 -13.91
CA ALA A 153 19.03 -1.86 -13.68
C ALA A 153 18.78 -2.66 -14.96
N GLU A 154 18.53 -1.98 -16.09
CA GLU A 154 18.41 -2.65 -17.40
C GLU A 154 19.66 -3.50 -17.71
N ALA A 155 20.85 -2.98 -17.46
CA ALA A 155 22.09 -3.73 -17.65
C ALA A 155 22.26 -4.89 -16.64
N LEU A 156 21.88 -4.68 -15.37
CA LEU A 156 22.02 -5.68 -14.32
C LEU A 156 21.13 -6.91 -14.58
N PHE A 157 19.90 -6.73 -15.05
CA PHE A 157 18.97 -7.84 -15.31
C PHE A 157 19.03 -8.35 -16.76
N ASN A 158 19.07 -7.44 -17.74
CA ASN A 158 19.16 -7.67 -19.18
C ASN A 158 18.32 -8.85 -19.75
N PRO A 159 17.05 -8.62 -20.11
CA PRO A 159 16.30 -7.35 -19.96
C PRO A 159 15.80 -7.13 -18.52
N MET A 160 15.37 -5.91 -18.19
CA MET A 160 14.63 -5.68 -16.95
C MET A 160 13.32 -6.50 -16.93
N PRO A 161 13.04 -7.28 -15.87
CA PRO A 161 11.81 -8.05 -15.80
C PRO A 161 10.59 -7.13 -15.62
N LYS A 162 9.45 -7.55 -16.16
CA LYS A 162 8.19 -6.79 -15.99
C LYS A 162 7.61 -6.93 -14.59
N ASN A 163 7.89 -8.04 -13.93
CA ASN A 163 7.44 -8.31 -12.57
C ASN A 163 8.53 -9.05 -11.79
N MET A 164 9.00 -8.41 -10.72
CA MET A 164 10.13 -8.92 -9.93
C MET A 164 9.78 -10.19 -9.14
N MET A 165 8.53 -10.37 -8.73
CA MET A 165 8.12 -11.59 -8.04
C MET A 165 8.17 -12.80 -8.99
N ARG A 166 7.67 -12.63 -10.21
CA ARG A 166 7.75 -13.65 -11.26
C ARG A 166 9.20 -13.97 -11.63
N TRP A 167 10.06 -12.95 -11.70
CA TRP A 167 11.49 -13.14 -11.93
C TRP A 167 12.17 -13.89 -10.78
N MET A 168 11.95 -13.52 -9.52
CA MET A 168 12.55 -14.22 -8.38
C MET A 168 12.05 -15.68 -8.24
N LEU A 169 10.82 -15.97 -8.64
CA LEU A 169 10.25 -17.32 -8.61
C LEU A 169 10.49 -18.10 -9.91
N SER A 170 11.08 -17.48 -10.93
CA SER A 170 11.28 -18.06 -12.25
C SER A 170 9.99 -18.58 -12.90
N LEU A 171 8.91 -17.81 -12.76
CA LEU A 171 7.60 -18.05 -13.38
C LEU A 171 7.46 -17.30 -14.70
N ALA A 172 6.45 -17.64 -15.51
CA ALA A 172 6.16 -16.96 -16.76
C ALA A 172 5.99 -15.43 -16.58
N PRO A 173 6.46 -14.58 -17.52
CA PRO A 173 7.29 -14.87 -18.70
C PRO A 173 8.81 -14.95 -18.38
N GLU A 174 9.19 -14.98 -17.11
CA GLU A 174 10.57 -14.90 -16.61
C GLU A 174 11.17 -16.29 -16.31
N GLN A 175 10.77 -17.36 -17.03
CA GLN A 175 11.11 -18.75 -16.67
C GLN A 175 12.60 -19.10 -16.74
N ARG A 176 13.44 -18.23 -17.31
CA ARG A 176 14.90 -18.43 -17.45
C ARG A 176 15.71 -17.66 -16.42
N SER A 177 15.06 -16.95 -15.50
CA SER A 177 15.70 -16.09 -14.50
C SER A 177 16.57 -16.85 -13.49
N ARG A 178 16.35 -18.16 -13.26
CA ARG A 178 17.25 -18.98 -12.41
C ARG A 178 18.72 -18.92 -12.84
N ALA A 179 19.00 -18.77 -14.14
CA ALA A 179 20.38 -18.64 -14.63
C ALA A 179 21.10 -17.39 -14.06
N ALA A 180 20.33 -16.38 -13.63
CA ALA A 180 20.85 -15.19 -12.98
C ALA A 180 21.01 -15.33 -11.45
N MET A 181 20.53 -16.42 -10.85
CA MET A 181 20.46 -16.64 -9.39
C MET A 181 21.15 -17.96 -9.02
N PRO A 182 22.49 -17.97 -8.85
CA PRO A 182 23.26 -19.21 -8.64
C PRO A 182 22.86 -20.03 -7.40
N ASP A 183 22.38 -19.37 -6.35
CA ASP A 183 21.93 -19.94 -5.07
C ASP A 183 20.41 -19.78 -4.91
N TRP A 184 19.67 -20.02 -6.01
CA TRP A 184 18.24 -19.72 -6.08
C TRP A 184 17.42 -20.42 -5.00
N ALA A 185 17.63 -21.72 -4.79
CA ALA A 185 16.82 -22.53 -3.88
C ALA A 185 17.02 -22.15 -2.42
N GLU A 186 18.17 -21.57 -2.08
CA GLU A 186 18.58 -21.18 -0.74
C GLU A 186 18.28 -19.70 -0.45
N SER A 187 18.60 -18.81 -1.39
CA SER A 187 18.64 -17.36 -1.14
C SER A 187 17.52 -16.57 -1.82
N TRP A 188 16.87 -17.11 -2.85
CA TRP A 188 15.91 -16.36 -3.67
C TRP A 188 14.49 -16.91 -3.58
N GLY A 189 14.29 -18.19 -3.90
CA GLY A 189 12.98 -18.84 -3.96
C GLY A 189 12.24 -18.81 -2.61
N PRO A 190 12.81 -19.30 -1.49
CA PRO A 190 12.13 -19.30 -0.19
C PRO A 190 11.73 -17.90 0.25
N VAL A 191 12.60 -16.92 0.01
CA VAL A 191 12.34 -15.52 0.36
C VAL A 191 11.19 -14.95 -0.47
N ALA A 192 11.20 -15.16 -1.78
CA ALA A 192 10.13 -14.69 -2.65
C ALA A 192 8.77 -15.31 -2.29
N LEU A 193 8.74 -16.61 -1.96
CA LEU A 193 7.54 -17.30 -1.50
C LEU A 193 7.05 -16.76 -0.14
N SER A 194 7.96 -16.50 0.80
CA SER A 194 7.63 -15.87 2.08
C SER A 194 6.98 -14.50 1.87
N GLN A 195 7.58 -13.67 1.01
CA GLN A 195 7.03 -12.35 0.68
C GLN A 195 5.69 -12.40 -0.03
N LEU A 196 5.50 -13.37 -0.94
CA LEU A 196 4.22 -13.59 -1.60
C LEU A 196 3.14 -13.95 -0.58
N ARG A 197 3.43 -14.85 0.37
CA ARG A 197 2.49 -15.24 1.44
C ARG A 197 2.11 -14.05 2.32
N THR A 198 3.08 -13.25 2.75
CA THR A 198 2.81 -12.03 3.54
C THR A 198 1.93 -11.06 2.76
N ALA A 199 2.25 -10.79 1.49
CA ALA A 199 1.47 -9.87 0.67
C ALA A 199 0.03 -10.37 0.42
N LEU A 200 -0.15 -11.68 0.22
CA LEU A 200 -1.46 -12.30 0.11
C LEU A 200 -2.24 -12.18 1.42
N ALA A 201 -1.64 -12.44 2.58
CA ALA A 201 -2.32 -12.26 3.87
C ALA A 201 -2.81 -10.82 4.09
N GLU A 202 -2.01 -9.83 3.66
CA GLU A 202 -2.36 -8.42 3.80
C GLU A 202 -3.45 -7.98 2.80
N ARG A 203 -3.46 -8.54 1.57
CA ARG A 203 -4.16 -7.96 0.41
C ARG A 203 -4.94 -8.95 -0.48
N SER A 204 -5.20 -10.18 0.01
CA SER A 204 -5.65 -11.33 -0.79
C SER A 204 -6.81 -11.02 -1.74
N GLU A 205 -7.84 -10.29 -1.28
CA GLU A 205 -9.08 -10.05 -2.03
C GLU A 205 -8.96 -8.91 -3.06
N ALA A 206 -7.95 -8.04 -2.93
CA ALA A 206 -7.84 -6.81 -3.70
C ALA A 206 -6.85 -6.87 -4.87
N CYS A 207 -6.10 -7.97 -5.03
CA CYS A 207 -5.00 -8.03 -6.02
C CYS A 207 -5.01 -9.31 -6.86
N GLY A 208 -5.71 -9.28 -8.00
CA GLY A 208 -5.78 -10.41 -8.94
C GLY A 208 -4.41 -10.87 -9.47
N THR A 209 -3.42 -9.98 -9.58
CA THR A 209 -2.04 -10.35 -9.97
C THR A 209 -1.37 -11.26 -8.95
N LEU A 210 -1.48 -10.97 -7.65
CA LEU A 210 -0.88 -11.80 -6.60
C LEU A 210 -1.54 -13.18 -6.55
N GLN A 211 -2.88 -13.24 -6.65
CA GLN A 211 -3.62 -14.50 -6.73
C GLN A 211 -3.25 -15.31 -7.98
N GLN A 212 -2.99 -14.65 -9.11
CA GLN A 212 -2.52 -15.32 -10.32
C GLN A 212 -1.12 -15.91 -10.13
N ILE A 213 -0.20 -15.17 -9.50
CA ILE A 213 1.14 -15.68 -9.18
C ILE A 213 1.05 -16.87 -8.23
N GLU A 214 0.19 -16.81 -7.20
CA GLU A 214 -0.02 -17.93 -6.27
C GLU A 214 -0.51 -19.19 -7.00
N ARG A 215 -1.50 -19.05 -7.89
CA ARG A 215 -1.99 -20.19 -8.69
C ARG A 215 -0.88 -20.83 -9.52
N GLU A 216 0.03 -20.03 -10.07
CA GLU A 216 1.18 -20.54 -10.83
C GLU A 216 2.22 -21.20 -9.93
N VAL A 217 2.53 -20.61 -8.76
CA VAL A 217 3.37 -21.26 -7.73
C VAL A 217 2.83 -22.63 -7.36
N LEU A 218 1.52 -22.74 -7.14
CA LEU A 218 0.87 -23.99 -6.77
C LEU A 218 0.76 -24.99 -7.93
N ALA A 219 0.85 -24.54 -9.18
CA ALA A 219 0.88 -25.39 -10.36
C ALA A 219 2.26 -26.04 -10.58
N GLU A 220 3.34 -25.35 -10.20
CA GLU A 220 4.72 -25.83 -10.35
C GLU A 220 5.15 -26.72 -9.17
N PRO A 221 5.50 -28.01 -9.37
CA PRO A 221 5.71 -28.96 -8.27
C PRO A 221 6.79 -28.56 -7.25
N GLU A 222 7.93 -28.04 -7.71
CA GLU A 222 9.05 -27.61 -6.85
C GLU A 222 8.66 -26.39 -6.01
N LEU A 223 8.04 -25.38 -6.66
CA LEU A 223 7.57 -24.18 -5.98
C LEU A 223 6.44 -24.49 -4.99
N ARG A 224 5.50 -25.37 -5.34
CA ARG A 224 4.45 -25.84 -4.45
C ARG A 224 5.02 -26.54 -3.22
N ALA A 225 6.04 -27.39 -3.39
CA ALA A 225 6.69 -28.08 -2.27
C ALA A 225 7.34 -27.07 -1.32
N MET A 226 8.06 -26.07 -1.85
CA MET A 226 8.65 -24.99 -1.07
C MET A 226 7.59 -24.07 -0.43
N TYR A 227 6.47 -23.80 -1.10
CA TYR A 227 5.40 -22.94 -0.58
C TYR A 227 4.70 -23.56 0.64
N ASN A 228 4.54 -24.88 0.61
CA ASN A 228 3.94 -25.67 1.68
C ASN A 228 4.89 -25.98 2.83
N SER A 229 6.21 -25.75 2.66
CA SER A 229 7.17 -25.90 3.74
C SER A 229 7.10 -24.71 4.71
N PHE A 230 7.75 -24.84 5.86
CA PHE A 230 7.88 -23.72 6.79
C PHE A 230 8.71 -22.61 6.14
N LEU A 231 8.10 -21.44 5.98
CA LEU A 231 8.72 -20.24 5.45
C LEU A 231 8.78 -19.21 6.57
N ASP A 232 9.98 -18.85 7.00
CA ASP A 232 10.18 -17.75 7.96
C ASP A 232 9.59 -16.46 7.41
N SER A 233 9.02 -15.63 8.29
CA SER A 233 8.62 -14.27 7.91
C SER A 233 9.85 -13.47 7.51
N TYR A 234 9.97 -13.17 6.21
CA TYR A 234 11.13 -12.48 5.68
C TYR A 234 10.81 -10.99 5.48
N ILE A 235 11.42 -10.17 6.32
CA ILE A 235 11.59 -8.72 6.06
C ILE A 235 12.86 -8.62 5.22
N HIS A 236 12.90 -7.85 4.12
CA HIS A 236 14.18 -7.54 3.46
C HIS A 236 15.04 -6.72 4.44
N PRO A 237 16.08 -7.27 5.10
CA PRO A 237 16.97 -6.41 5.85
C PRO A 237 17.78 -5.56 4.86
N ASP A 238 17.94 -4.27 5.15
CA ASP A 238 18.91 -3.45 4.46
C ASP A 238 20.29 -4.12 4.53
N GLY A 239 20.98 -4.23 3.39
CA GLY A 239 22.25 -4.94 3.31
C GLY A 239 22.12 -6.45 3.06
N THR A 240 20.94 -6.93 2.62
CA THR A 240 20.80 -8.28 2.07
C THR A 240 21.80 -8.47 0.93
N ARG A 241 22.64 -9.50 1.03
CA ARG A 241 23.62 -9.87 0.00
C ARG A 241 23.15 -11.16 -0.68
N ARG A 242 23.14 -11.19 -2.01
CA ARG A 242 22.80 -12.39 -2.78
C ARG A 242 23.78 -12.63 -3.90
N LEU A 243 24.02 -13.89 -4.25
CA LEU A 243 24.74 -14.20 -5.48
C LEU A 243 23.84 -13.88 -6.67
N MET A 244 24.42 -13.20 -7.66
CA MET A 244 23.72 -12.85 -8.89
C MET A 244 24.70 -12.83 -10.07
N VAL A 245 24.27 -13.39 -11.20
CA VAL A 245 24.97 -13.23 -12.48
C VAL A 245 24.48 -11.93 -13.14
N HIS A 246 25.40 -11.03 -13.46
CA HIS A 246 25.07 -9.77 -14.11
C HIS A 246 24.57 -10.02 -15.54
N GLY A 247 23.43 -9.44 -15.91
CA GLY A 247 22.74 -9.69 -17.17
C GLY A 247 23.55 -9.28 -18.41
N THR A 248 24.16 -8.10 -18.41
CA THR A 248 25.06 -7.67 -19.51
C THR A 248 26.46 -8.27 -19.42
N LEU A 249 27.13 -8.17 -18.27
CA LEU A 249 28.53 -8.63 -18.12
C LEU A 249 28.67 -10.16 -18.16
N ARG A 250 27.59 -10.91 -17.84
CA ARG A 250 27.58 -12.38 -17.73
C ARG A 250 28.55 -12.94 -16.68
N GLU A 251 28.98 -12.09 -15.74
CA GLU A 251 29.86 -12.45 -14.63
C GLU A 251 29.07 -12.70 -13.36
N LYS A 252 29.60 -13.56 -12.48
CA LYS A 252 29.02 -13.80 -11.15
C LYS A 252 29.52 -12.74 -10.17
N GLY A 253 28.62 -12.23 -9.35
CA GLY A 253 28.94 -11.24 -8.33
C GLY A 253 28.01 -11.34 -7.13
N VAL A 254 28.22 -10.43 -6.20
CA VAL A 254 27.36 -10.21 -5.04
C VAL A 254 26.53 -8.96 -5.28
N MET A 255 25.22 -9.09 -5.15
CA MET A 255 24.26 -8.01 -5.17
C MET A 255 23.89 -7.64 -3.73
N ASP A 256 24.17 -6.39 -3.37
CA ASP A 256 23.75 -5.74 -2.13
C ASP A 256 22.52 -4.87 -2.42
N ALA A 257 21.43 -5.05 -1.68
CA ALA A 257 20.21 -4.25 -1.85
C ALA A 257 19.87 -3.43 -0.61
N VAL A 258 19.35 -2.23 -0.84
CA VAL A 258 18.62 -1.42 0.15
C VAL A 258 17.22 -1.13 -0.36
N ALA A 259 16.25 -1.22 0.53
CA ALA A 259 14.84 -1.09 0.18
C ALA A 259 14.23 0.12 0.88
N SER A 260 13.37 0.85 0.18
CA SER A 260 12.57 1.90 0.78
C SER A 260 11.15 1.89 0.23
N THR A 261 10.24 2.51 0.97
CA THR A 261 8.84 2.60 0.62
C THR A 261 8.47 4.08 0.41
N PRO A 262 7.90 4.45 -0.75
CA PRO A 262 7.36 5.79 -0.95
C PRO A 262 6.33 6.17 0.10
N MET A 263 6.46 7.36 0.70
CA MET A 263 5.52 7.83 1.72
C MET A 263 4.06 7.90 1.22
N GLY A 264 3.86 8.33 -0.02
CA GLY A 264 2.53 8.42 -0.63
C GLY A 264 2.00 7.09 -1.16
N ALA A 265 2.81 6.03 -1.14
CA ALA A 265 2.42 4.71 -1.63
C ALA A 265 3.09 3.60 -0.79
N PRO A 266 2.58 3.34 0.43
CA PRO A 266 3.22 2.46 1.42
C PRO A 266 3.46 1.01 0.99
N HIS A 267 2.87 0.60 -0.13
CA HIS A 267 2.99 -0.75 -0.67
C HIS A 267 3.93 -0.85 -1.86
N TYR A 268 4.41 0.30 -2.35
CA TYR A 268 5.38 0.36 -3.42
C TYR A 268 6.76 0.20 -2.81
N ARG A 269 7.70 -0.25 -3.64
CA ARG A 269 9.06 -0.52 -3.24
C ARG A 269 10.00 0.18 -4.19
N VAL A 270 10.94 0.92 -3.64
CA VAL A 270 12.11 1.44 -4.34
C VAL A 270 13.29 0.62 -3.88
N LEU A 271 13.95 -0.04 -4.82
CA LEU A 271 15.14 -0.83 -4.57
C LEU A 271 16.33 -0.17 -5.26
N ILE A 272 17.43 -0.06 -4.53
CA ILE A 272 18.74 0.33 -5.05
C ILE A 272 19.69 -0.82 -4.78
N MET A 273 20.35 -1.29 -5.84
CA MET A 273 21.15 -2.50 -5.83
C MET A 273 22.56 -2.19 -6.33
N LYS A 274 23.54 -2.47 -5.48
CA LYS A 274 24.95 -2.44 -5.82
C LYS A 274 25.41 -3.85 -6.14
N TRP A 275 25.81 -4.10 -7.38
CA TRP A 275 26.45 -5.34 -7.77
C TRP A 275 27.97 -5.19 -7.75
N THR A 276 28.66 -6.17 -7.18
CA THR A 276 30.13 -6.22 -7.09
C THR A 276 30.60 -7.56 -7.64
N PRO A 277 31.55 -7.62 -8.60
CA PRO A 277 32.05 -8.88 -9.14
C PRO A 277 32.72 -9.73 -8.04
N LEU A 278 32.57 -11.05 -8.14
CA LEU A 278 33.41 -11.97 -7.37
C LEU A 278 34.74 -12.07 -8.12
N ALA A 279 35.83 -11.70 -7.43
CA ALA A 279 37.19 -11.87 -7.95
C ALA A 279 37.51 -13.35 -8.21
#